data_AF-A0AAQ3UKA0-F1
#
_entry.id   AF-A0AAQ3UKA0-F1
#
_cell.length_a   1.000
_cell.length_b   1.000
_cell.length_c   1.000
_cell.angle_alpha   90.00
_cell.angle_beta   90.00
_cell.angle_gamma   90.00
#
_symmetry.space_group_name_H-M   'P 1'
#
loop_
_entity.id
_entity.type
_entity.pdbx_description
1 polymer ?
#
loop_
_entity_poly.entity_id
_entity_poly.type
_entity_poly.pdbx_seq_one_letter_code
_entity_poly.pdbx_strand_id
1 'polypeptide(L)'
;MLPTTATAASSPPPAGASSPSAEPHAALLLALGHMRLRELLACARACRRLREAVAGDPLLWLRLAVEPPLSHRVTDDALLALTDRAGGRLRSLRLLGCPRVSDAGLLRVVQRNPRVTELFVPRCTGLTADGLVKIIQFLHEHNGNLTRVRLHGICKMTNHHLDVIKSLMCRSNQQQDAQALYYNHRVHDVLNTDDGRPIDVDVCPLCRNVRLVFDCTRKDCREVQDGWSQCRGCFYCVARCETCGGCIDLEELGETGLACSDFLCMDCWLKLPKCCTCNRPYCERHSNLKDNLSPSGQFTCQECMAFATLFESMEEGY
;
A
#
# COMPACT_ATOMS: atom_id res chain seq x y z
N MET A 1 -48.37 80.00 26.74
CA MET A 1 -48.56 78.65 26.19
C MET A 1 -47.32 78.26 25.43
N LEU A 2 -46.47 77.44 26.05
CA LEU A 2 -45.50 76.48 25.45
C LEU A 2 -44.52 76.09 26.55
N PRO A 3 -44.43 74.80 26.90
CA PRO A 3 -43.24 74.26 27.52
C PRO A 3 -42.52 73.30 26.57
N THR A 4 -41.20 73.44 26.57
CA THR A 4 -40.20 72.56 25.99
C THR A 4 -40.15 71.25 26.78
N THR A 5 -40.14 70.09 26.11
CA THR A 5 -39.91 68.79 26.76
C THR A 5 -38.66 68.09 26.23
N ALA A 6 -37.99 67.45 27.17
CA ALA A 6 -36.67 66.86 27.13
C ALA A 6 -36.59 65.49 26.44
N THR A 7 -35.35 65.14 26.13
CA THR A 7 -34.78 63.94 25.53
C THR A 7 -34.99 62.67 26.37
N ALA A 8 -35.11 61.50 25.71
CA ALA A 8 -34.72 60.21 26.30
C ALA A 8 -34.05 59.32 25.23
N ALA A 9 -32.85 58.86 25.56
CA ALA A 9 -31.96 58.06 24.72
C ALA A 9 -32.39 56.59 24.64
N SER A 10 -32.24 56.00 23.46
CA SER A 10 -32.50 54.59 23.16
C SER A 10 -31.42 53.67 23.74
N SER A 11 -31.84 52.59 24.41
CA SER A 11 -31.00 51.54 24.98
C SER A 11 -30.28 50.71 23.90
N PRO A 12 -29.07 50.17 24.16
CA PRO A 12 -28.38 49.28 23.22
C PRO A 12 -29.01 47.87 23.22
N PRO A 13 -28.87 47.09 22.12
CA PRO A 13 -29.43 45.74 22.05
C PRO A 13 -28.63 44.77 22.94
N PRO A 14 -29.25 43.68 23.43
CA PRO A 14 -28.58 42.73 24.29
C PRO A 14 -27.52 41.95 23.52
N ALA A 15 -26.32 41.88 24.08
CA ALA A 15 -25.31 40.91 23.71
C ALA A 15 -25.75 39.52 24.18
N GLY A 16 -25.87 38.55 23.28
CA GLY A 16 -25.99 37.14 23.64
C GLY A 16 -27.08 36.37 22.90
N ALA A 17 -26.72 35.83 21.74
CA ALA A 17 -27.25 34.55 21.30
C ALA A 17 -26.12 33.81 20.58
N SER A 18 -25.24 33.18 21.35
CA SER A 18 -24.35 32.16 20.82
C SER A 18 -25.24 31.07 20.23
N SER A 19 -25.27 30.97 18.90
CA SER A 19 -25.90 29.86 18.20
C SER A 19 -25.41 28.55 18.82
N PRO A 20 -26.30 27.58 19.12
CA PRO A 20 -25.85 26.28 19.59
C PRO A 20 -24.85 25.75 18.57
N SER A 21 -23.72 25.23 19.06
CA SER A 21 -22.67 24.63 18.25
C SER A 21 -23.29 23.58 17.32
N ALA A 22 -23.65 24.00 16.11
CA ALA A 22 -24.34 23.16 15.17
C ALA A 22 -23.41 22.00 14.85
N GLU A 23 -23.82 20.80 15.25
CA GLU A 23 -23.15 19.55 14.96
C GLU A 23 -22.83 19.51 13.45
N PRO A 24 -21.66 18.98 13.03
CA PRO A 24 -21.32 18.90 11.63
C PRO A 24 -22.46 18.22 10.86
N HIS A 25 -22.90 18.82 9.75
CA HIS A 25 -24.00 18.26 8.96
C HIS A 25 -23.67 16.82 8.54
N ALA A 26 -24.64 15.90 8.61
CA ALA A 26 -24.41 14.48 8.34
C ALA A 26 -23.74 14.23 6.98
N ALA A 27 -24.07 15.01 5.94
CA ALA A 27 -23.42 14.90 4.64
C ALA A 27 -21.91 15.21 4.68
N LEU A 28 -21.48 16.12 5.56
CA LEU A 28 -20.06 16.41 5.77
C LEU A 28 -19.35 15.22 6.42
N LEU A 29 -19.94 14.60 7.44
CA LEU A 29 -19.35 13.42 8.08
C LEU A 29 -19.23 12.25 7.09
N LEU A 30 -20.26 12.04 6.27
CA LEU A 30 -20.22 11.06 5.18
C LEU A 30 -19.11 11.39 4.18
N ALA A 31 -18.97 12.64 3.75
CA ALA A 31 -17.91 13.06 2.83
C ALA A 31 -16.51 12.83 3.42
N LEU A 32 -16.31 13.15 4.71
CA LEU A 32 -15.05 12.89 5.42
C LEU A 32 -14.73 11.39 5.46
N GLY A 33 -15.73 10.51 5.60
CA GLY A 33 -15.55 9.05 5.61
C GLY A 33 -14.97 8.48 4.31
N HIS A 34 -15.07 9.20 3.19
CA HIS A 34 -14.51 8.79 1.89
C HIS A 34 -13.11 9.37 1.62
N MET A 35 -12.60 10.24 2.49
CA MET A 35 -11.30 10.89 2.31
C MET A 35 -10.15 10.01 2.79
N ARG A 36 -9.02 10.08 2.07
CA ARG A 36 -7.76 9.50 2.51
C ARG A 36 -7.18 10.30 3.68
N LEU A 37 -6.24 9.70 4.42
CA LEU A 37 -5.58 10.35 5.56
C LEU A 37 -5.03 11.74 5.23
N ARG A 38 -4.39 11.91 4.06
CA ARG A 38 -3.85 13.21 3.63
C ARG A 38 -4.93 14.27 3.50
N GLU A 39 -6.08 13.91 2.93
CA GLU A 39 -7.23 14.80 2.70
C GLU A 39 -7.92 15.15 4.02
N LEU A 40 -8.09 14.17 4.91
CA LEU A 40 -8.60 14.39 6.27
C LEU A 40 -7.72 15.37 7.06
N LEU A 41 -6.40 15.19 7.01
CA LEU A 41 -5.46 16.10 7.66
C LEU A 41 -5.47 17.49 7.03
N ALA A 42 -5.67 17.60 5.72
CA ALA A 42 -5.84 18.89 5.05
C ALA A 42 -7.15 19.58 5.49
N CYS A 43 -8.27 18.85 5.54
CA CYS A 43 -9.55 19.36 6.02
C CYS A 43 -9.46 19.85 7.46
N ALA A 44 -8.79 19.11 8.35
CA ALA A 44 -8.59 19.50 9.74
C ALA A 44 -7.75 20.79 9.91
N ARG A 45 -7.00 21.19 8.87
CA ARG A 45 -6.21 22.44 8.86
C ARG A 45 -6.97 23.61 8.27
N ALA A 46 -8.07 23.39 7.55
CA ALA A 46 -8.80 24.44 6.85
C ALA A 46 -9.57 25.37 7.80
N CYS A 47 -10.29 24.82 8.79
CA CYS A 47 -10.98 25.62 9.80
C CYS A 47 -11.18 24.86 11.13
N ARG A 48 -11.57 25.59 12.19
CA ARG A 48 -11.80 25.01 13.52
C ARG A 48 -12.91 23.94 13.51
N ARG A 49 -14.02 24.18 12.80
CA ARG A 49 -15.15 23.23 12.74
C ARG A 49 -14.76 21.92 12.07
N LEU A 50 -14.02 21.98 10.96
CA LEU A 50 -13.52 20.78 10.28
C LEU A 50 -12.50 20.03 11.13
N ARG A 51 -11.65 20.76 11.86
CA ARG A 51 -10.71 20.16 12.82
C ARG A 51 -11.44 19.37 13.90
N GLU A 52 -12.46 19.97 14.50
CA GLU A 52 -13.28 19.35 15.53
C GLU A 52 -14.08 18.16 14.97
N ALA A 53 -14.67 18.28 13.76
CA ALA A 53 -15.37 17.18 13.11
C ALA A 53 -14.45 15.98 12.82
N VAL A 54 -13.27 16.23 12.25
CA VAL A 54 -12.29 15.18 11.92
C VAL A 54 -11.70 14.55 13.18
N ALA A 55 -11.44 15.32 14.24
CA ALA A 55 -10.89 14.81 15.49
C ALA A 55 -11.94 14.09 16.35
N GLY A 56 -13.19 14.55 16.30
CA GLY A 56 -14.28 14.12 17.18
C GLY A 56 -15.05 12.90 16.70
N ASP A 57 -14.85 12.45 15.45
CA ASP A 57 -15.46 11.23 14.91
C ASP A 57 -14.46 10.05 14.89
N PRO A 58 -14.56 9.09 15.83
CA PRO A 58 -13.68 7.93 15.88
C PRO A 58 -13.88 6.96 14.70
N LEU A 59 -15.01 7.02 13.99
CA LEU A 59 -15.29 6.15 12.85
C LEU A 59 -14.30 6.39 11.70
N LEU A 60 -13.89 7.64 11.50
CA LEU A 60 -12.85 8.03 10.54
C LEU A 60 -11.49 7.37 10.81
N TRP A 61 -11.26 6.94 12.05
CA TRP A 61 -9.98 6.40 12.53
C TRP A 61 -10.01 4.90 12.76
N LEU A 62 -11.12 4.20 12.49
CA LEU A 62 -11.19 2.74 12.62
C LEU A 62 -10.27 2.01 11.63
N ARG A 63 -10.01 2.63 10.47
CA ARG A 63 -9.12 2.11 9.43
C ARG A 63 -8.15 3.20 9.02
N LEU A 64 -6.93 3.13 9.54
CA LEU A 64 -5.88 4.11 9.25
C LEU A 64 -4.96 3.57 8.17
N ALA A 65 -4.79 4.33 7.08
CA ALA A 65 -3.81 4.04 6.04
C ALA A 65 -2.81 5.21 5.91
N VAL A 66 -1.54 4.92 6.13
CA VAL A 66 -0.40 5.81 5.91
C VAL A 66 0.32 5.34 4.65
N GLU A 67 0.18 6.13 3.59
CA GLU A 67 0.73 5.86 2.27
C GLU A 67 1.70 6.97 1.84
N PRO A 68 2.57 6.73 0.83
CA PRO A 68 3.37 7.80 0.24
C PRO A 68 2.50 8.99 -0.23
N PRO A 69 2.97 10.24 -0.07
CA PRO A 69 4.28 10.63 0.44
C PRO A 69 4.36 10.77 1.97
N LEU A 70 3.26 10.55 2.71
CA LEU A 70 3.24 10.71 4.18
C LEU A 70 4.08 9.66 4.91
N SER A 71 4.21 8.46 4.33
CA SER A 71 4.96 7.33 4.91
C SER A 71 6.38 7.68 5.35
N HIS A 72 7.10 8.51 4.59
CA HIS A 72 8.47 8.94 4.92
C HIS A 72 8.57 9.95 6.06
N ARG A 73 7.43 10.53 6.47
CA ARG A 73 7.37 11.61 7.47
C ARG A 73 6.77 11.18 8.80
N VAL A 74 5.94 10.13 8.82
CA VAL A 74 5.30 9.64 10.04
C VAL A 74 6.32 8.96 10.94
N THR A 75 6.43 9.46 12.18
CA THR A 75 7.22 8.90 13.27
C THR A 75 6.33 8.13 14.25
N ASP A 76 6.93 7.41 15.20
CA ASP A 76 6.21 6.69 16.25
C ASP A 76 5.19 7.57 17.00
N ASP A 77 5.58 8.77 17.42
CA ASP A 77 4.68 9.65 18.18
C ASP A 77 3.57 10.23 17.32
N ALA A 78 3.86 10.55 16.05
CA ALA A 78 2.85 10.99 15.11
C ALA A 78 1.84 9.87 14.82
N LEU A 79 2.32 8.64 14.65
CA LEU A 79 1.47 7.46 14.46
C LEU A 79 0.59 7.23 15.68
N LEU A 80 1.15 7.27 16.88
CA LEU A 80 0.40 7.12 18.13
C LEU A 80 -0.72 8.15 18.24
N ALA A 81 -0.41 9.43 18.03
CA ALA A 81 -1.38 10.53 18.07
C ALA A 81 -2.50 10.43 17.01
N LEU A 82 -2.23 9.80 15.86
CA LEU A 82 -3.26 9.51 14.87
C LEU A 82 -4.16 8.35 15.33
N THR A 83 -3.55 7.27 15.81
CA THR A 83 -4.29 6.05 16.22
C THR A 83 -5.07 6.23 17.52
N ASP A 84 -4.66 7.13 18.41
CA ASP A 84 -5.37 7.46 19.65
C ASP A 84 -6.80 7.96 19.38
N ARG A 85 -7.03 8.59 18.22
CA ARG A 85 -8.34 9.12 17.81
C ARG A 85 -9.38 8.02 17.58
N ALA A 86 -8.95 6.78 17.37
CA ALA A 86 -9.84 5.63 17.29
C ALA A 86 -10.42 5.24 18.67
N GLY A 87 -9.86 5.76 19.78
CA GLY A 87 -10.33 5.46 21.13
C GLY A 87 -10.28 3.97 21.46
N GLY A 88 -9.20 3.29 21.07
CA GLY A 88 -9.02 1.84 21.29
C GLY A 88 -9.83 0.94 20.35
N ARG A 89 -10.50 1.52 19.34
CA ARG A 89 -11.34 0.78 18.38
C ARG A 89 -10.70 0.58 17.02
N LEU A 90 -9.42 0.94 16.82
CA LEU A 90 -8.72 0.73 15.56
C LEU A 90 -8.84 -0.75 15.14
N ARG A 91 -9.29 -0.98 13.92
CA ARG A 91 -9.49 -2.31 13.32
C ARG A 91 -8.43 -2.63 12.28
N SER A 92 -8.11 -1.67 11.43
CA SER A 92 -7.15 -1.84 10.35
C SER A 92 -6.08 -0.76 10.43
N LEU A 93 -4.82 -1.18 10.46
CA LEU A 93 -3.67 -0.30 10.41
C LEU A 93 -2.81 -0.67 9.19
N ARG A 94 -2.69 0.26 8.25
CA ARG A 94 -1.89 0.10 7.04
C ARG A 94 -0.77 1.12 7.01
N LEU A 95 0.47 0.64 7.05
CA LEU A 95 1.70 1.42 7.01
C LEU A 95 2.47 0.97 5.78
N LEU A 96 2.38 1.74 4.69
CA LEU A 96 3.04 1.39 3.43
C LEU A 96 4.38 2.12 3.34
N GLY A 97 5.48 1.39 3.57
CA GLY A 97 6.83 1.94 3.45
C GLY A 97 7.11 3.08 4.43
N CYS A 98 6.79 2.88 5.70
CA CYS A 98 7.05 3.86 6.77
C CYS A 98 8.38 3.52 7.48
N PRO A 99 9.54 4.08 7.06
CA PRO A 99 10.84 3.70 7.59
C PRO A 99 11.14 4.24 8.99
N ARG A 100 10.40 5.27 9.43
CA ARG A 100 10.57 5.94 10.73
C ARG A 100 9.65 5.40 11.83
N VAL A 101 8.90 4.35 11.53
CA VAL A 101 8.08 3.63 12.51
C VAL A 101 8.90 2.45 13.01
N SER A 102 9.09 2.38 14.33
CA SER A 102 9.86 1.34 15.02
C SER A 102 8.97 0.27 15.65
N ASP A 103 9.58 -0.85 16.04
CA ASP A 103 8.89 -1.92 16.79
C ASP A 103 8.27 -1.38 18.08
N ALA A 104 8.98 -0.49 18.80
CA ALA A 104 8.48 0.12 20.02
C ALA A 104 7.29 1.06 19.77
N GLY A 105 7.34 1.83 18.68
CA GLY A 105 6.23 2.69 18.25
C GLY A 105 4.98 1.89 17.93
N LEU A 106 5.12 0.85 17.11
CA LEU A 106 4.01 0.00 16.72
C LEU A 106 3.46 -0.81 17.90
N LEU A 107 4.32 -1.25 18.83
CA LEU A 107 3.89 -1.89 20.08
C LEU A 107 3.02 -0.94 20.93
N ARG A 108 3.41 0.32 21.11
CA ARG A 108 2.59 1.32 21.82
C ARG A 108 1.22 1.51 21.18
N VAL A 109 1.16 1.49 19.84
CA VAL A 109 -0.09 1.63 19.08
C VAL A 109 -1.03 0.47 19.37
N VAL A 110 -0.55 -0.78 19.29
CA VAL A 110 -1.38 -1.97 19.54
C VAL A 110 -1.77 -2.12 21.00
N GLN A 111 -0.93 -1.67 21.94
CA GLN A 111 -1.26 -1.60 23.36
C GLN A 111 -2.48 -0.72 23.65
N ARG A 112 -2.61 0.40 22.93
CA ARG A 112 -3.79 1.27 23.03
C ARG A 112 -4.97 0.80 22.19
N ASN A 113 -4.72 -0.08 21.22
CA ASN A 113 -5.73 -0.61 20.30
C ASN A 113 -5.66 -2.14 20.19
N PRO A 114 -5.98 -2.90 21.26
CA PRO A 114 -5.86 -4.36 21.26
C PRO A 114 -6.86 -5.07 20.31
N ARG A 115 -7.81 -4.32 19.74
CA ARG A 115 -8.88 -4.81 18.86
C ARG A 115 -8.53 -4.78 17.36
N VAL A 116 -7.27 -4.51 17.02
CA VAL A 116 -6.77 -4.55 15.64
C VAL A 116 -6.95 -5.97 15.07
N THR A 117 -7.59 -6.05 13.90
CA THR A 117 -7.86 -7.30 13.17
C THR A 117 -7.03 -7.40 11.90
N GLU A 118 -6.50 -6.27 11.43
CA GLU A 118 -5.75 -6.15 10.18
C GLU A 118 -4.48 -5.30 10.40
N LEU A 119 -3.30 -5.87 10.15
CA LEU A 119 -2.02 -5.17 10.25
C LEU A 119 -1.23 -5.29 8.95
N PHE A 120 -1.08 -4.18 8.24
CA PHE A 120 -0.34 -4.13 6.98
C PHE A 120 0.90 -3.27 7.19
N VAL A 121 2.08 -3.86 7.09
CA VAL A 121 3.36 -3.14 7.27
C VAL A 121 4.37 -3.38 6.14
N PRO A 122 3.94 -3.47 4.87
CA PRO A 122 4.86 -3.78 3.79
C PRO A 122 5.93 -2.70 3.64
N ARG A 123 7.19 -3.14 3.49
CA ARG A 123 8.38 -2.29 3.31
C ARG A 123 8.66 -1.29 4.45
N CYS A 124 8.10 -1.52 5.64
CA CYS A 124 8.45 -0.76 6.84
C CYS A 124 9.83 -1.20 7.36
N THR A 125 10.90 -0.56 6.88
CA THR A 125 12.29 -0.95 7.20
C THR A 125 12.71 -0.67 8.64
N GLY A 126 11.94 0.14 9.38
CA GLY A 126 12.15 0.38 10.82
C GLY A 126 11.59 -0.73 11.71
N LEU A 127 10.83 -1.67 11.14
CA LEU A 127 10.30 -2.83 11.84
C LEU A 127 11.17 -4.06 11.63
N THR A 128 11.26 -4.91 12.65
CA THR A 128 11.99 -6.17 12.60
C THR A 128 11.05 -7.37 12.70
N ALA A 129 11.53 -8.53 12.25
CA ALA A 129 10.78 -9.78 12.38
C ALA A 129 10.49 -10.12 13.86
N ASP A 130 11.47 -9.98 14.75
CA ASP A 130 11.31 -10.16 16.20
C ASP A 130 10.29 -9.20 16.81
N GLY A 131 10.35 -7.93 16.41
CA GLY A 131 9.38 -6.91 16.84
C GLY A 131 7.96 -7.26 16.43
N LEU A 132 7.77 -7.70 15.19
CA LEU A 132 6.47 -8.12 14.68
C LEU A 132 5.93 -9.37 15.38
N VAL A 133 6.79 -10.35 15.68
CA VAL A 133 6.41 -11.50 16.51
C VAL A 133 5.87 -11.02 17.87
N LYS A 134 6.59 -10.12 18.55
CA LYS A 134 6.16 -9.57 19.85
C LYS A 134 4.84 -8.81 19.76
N ILE A 135 4.66 -8.00 18.71
CA ILE A 135 3.44 -7.22 18.47
C ILE A 135 2.23 -8.13 18.23
N ILE A 136 2.40 -9.16 17.38
CA ILE A 136 1.34 -10.12 17.05
C ILE A 136 1.01 -10.99 18.26
N GLN A 137 2.03 -11.40 19.03
CA GLN A 137 1.85 -12.11 20.29
C GLN A 137 1.05 -11.29 21.30
N PHE A 138 1.40 -10.01 21.47
CA PHE A 138 0.64 -9.10 22.34
C PHE A 138 -0.84 -9.03 21.93
N LEU A 139 -1.12 -8.86 20.63
CA LEU A 139 -2.49 -8.84 20.11
C LEU A 139 -3.21 -10.17 20.39
N HIS A 140 -2.56 -11.31 20.19
CA HIS A 140 -3.11 -12.63 20.48
C HIS A 140 -3.50 -12.79 21.96
N GLU A 141 -2.61 -12.39 22.88
CA GLU A 141 -2.81 -12.49 24.34
C GLU A 141 -3.93 -11.57 24.85
N HIS A 142 -4.20 -10.45 24.16
CA HIS A 142 -5.18 -9.44 24.58
C HIS A 142 -6.53 -9.55 23.83
N ASN A 143 -6.92 -10.77 23.47
CA ASN A 143 -8.16 -11.08 22.74
C ASN A 143 -8.27 -10.37 21.36
N GLY A 144 -7.15 -9.97 20.78
CA GLY A 144 -7.08 -9.53 19.39
C GLY A 144 -7.44 -10.69 18.46
N ASN A 145 -8.31 -10.42 17.50
CA ASN A 145 -8.67 -11.38 16.47
C ASN A 145 -7.99 -10.98 15.16
N LEU A 146 -6.66 -11.07 15.14
CA LEU A 146 -5.86 -10.70 13.99
C LEU A 146 -6.11 -11.71 12.87
N THR A 147 -6.89 -11.29 11.87
CA THR A 147 -7.27 -12.14 10.73
C THR A 147 -6.34 -11.96 9.55
N ARG A 148 -5.62 -10.83 9.48
CA ARG A 148 -4.77 -10.51 8.34
C ARG A 148 -3.54 -9.72 8.71
N VAL A 149 -2.40 -10.16 8.17
CA VAL A 149 -1.10 -9.51 8.31
C VAL A 149 -0.39 -9.45 6.96
N ARG A 150 0.16 -8.27 6.60
CA ARG A 150 1.01 -8.10 5.42
C ARG A 150 2.43 -7.74 5.82
N LEU A 151 3.39 -8.60 5.46
CA LEU A 151 4.78 -8.61 5.93
C LEU A 151 5.79 -8.49 4.78
N HIS A 152 5.33 -8.36 3.52
CA HIS A 152 6.22 -8.19 2.39
C HIS A 152 7.27 -7.08 2.62
N GLY A 153 8.54 -7.40 2.43
CA GLY A 153 9.63 -6.43 2.49
C GLY A 153 10.14 -6.11 3.90
N ILE A 154 9.69 -6.84 4.93
CA ILE A 154 10.35 -6.87 6.23
C ILE A 154 11.68 -7.61 6.10
N CYS A 155 12.77 -6.98 6.54
CA CYS A 155 14.11 -7.52 6.40
C CYS A 155 14.38 -8.65 7.41
N LYS A 156 15.24 -9.60 7.03
CA LYS A 156 15.73 -10.69 7.89
C LYS A 156 14.64 -11.56 8.54
N MET A 157 13.45 -11.64 7.92
CA MET A 157 12.42 -12.59 8.31
C MET A 157 12.91 -14.03 8.09
N THR A 158 12.77 -14.90 9.08
CA THR A 158 13.18 -16.31 9.03
C THR A 158 11.95 -17.22 9.03
N ASN A 159 12.13 -18.49 8.66
CA ASN A 159 11.05 -19.46 8.70
C ASN A 159 10.49 -19.61 10.13
N HIS A 160 11.36 -19.57 11.14
CA HIS A 160 10.93 -19.61 12.54
C HIS A 160 9.99 -18.46 12.90
N HIS A 161 10.31 -17.21 12.51
CA HIS A 161 9.43 -16.07 12.73
C HIS A 161 8.06 -16.27 12.07
N LEU A 162 8.06 -16.74 10.82
CA LEU A 162 6.82 -17.01 10.08
C LEU A 162 5.98 -18.12 10.73
N ASP A 163 6.60 -19.20 11.21
CA ASP A 163 5.92 -20.30 11.87
C ASP A 163 5.28 -19.85 13.19
N VAL A 164 5.96 -19.00 13.97
CA VAL A 164 5.40 -18.39 15.18
C VAL A 164 4.22 -17.47 14.83
N ILE A 165 4.34 -16.65 13.78
CA ILE A 165 3.23 -15.78 13.36
C ILE A 165 2.03 -16.62 12.90
N LYS A 166 2.26 -17.66 12.10
CA LYS A 166 1.21 -18.60 11.65
C LYS A 166 0.51 -19.24 12.86
N SER A 167 1.27 -19.74 13.85
CA SER A 167 0.68 -20.38 15.03
C SER A 167 -0.16 -19.42 15.88
N LEU A 168 0.26 -18.16 16.02
CA LEU A 168 -0.50 -17.13 16.76
C LEU A 168 -1.79 -16.72 16.04
N MET A 169 -1.84 -16.80 14.71
CA MET A 169 -3.02 -16.44 13.92
C MET A 169 -4.00 -17.61 13.72
N CYS A 170 -3.54 -18.85 13.78
CA CYS A 170 -4.36 -20.05 13.56
C CYS A 170 -5.29 -20.35 14.76
N ARG A 171 -6.52 -19.84 14.70
CA ARG A 171 -7.64 -20.36 15.50
C ARG A 171 -8.37 -21.45 14.71
N SER A 172 -7.92 -22.70 14.89
CA SER A 172 -8.62 -23.95 14.53
C SER A 172 -8.81 -24.27 13.04
N ASN A 173 -8.17 -25.35 12.58
CA ASN A 173 -8.60 -26.31 11.53
C ASN A 173 -9.52 -25.80 10.39
N GLN A 174 -9.16 -24.71 9.75
CA GLN A 174 -9.54 -24.54 8.35
C GLN A 174 -8.28 -24.77 7.53
N GLN A 175 -8.17 -25.97 6.96
CA GLN A 175 -7.51 -26.15 5.67
C GLN A 175 -8.24 -25.24 4.68
N GLN A 176 -7.93 -23.95 4.72
CA GLN A 176 -8.23 -23.07 3.62
C GLN A 176 -7.28 -23.50 2.52
N ASP A 177 -7.84 -24.04 1.44
CA ASP A 177 -7.09 -24.27 0.22
C ASP A 177 -6.25 -23.02 -0.05
N ALA A 178 -4.93 -23.20 -0.13
CA ALA A 178 -4.01 -22.09 -0.29
C ALA A 178 -4.39 -21.34 -1.56
N GLN A 179 -5.01 -20.17 -1.40
CA GLN A 179 -5.42 -19.36 -2.53
C GLN A 179 -4.18 -18.96 -3.32
N ALA A 180 -4.13 -19.41 -4.57
CA ALA A 180 -2.98 -19.19 -5.43
C ALA A 180 -2.71 -17.69 -5.60
N LEU A 181 -1.46 -17.28 -5.47
CA LEU A 181 -1.03 -15.91 -5.71
C LEU A 181 -0.31 -15.84 -7.05
N TYR A 182 -0.81 -15.04 -7.97
CA TYR A 182 -0.20 -14.84 -9.27
C TYR A 182 0.52 -13.50 -9.34
N TYR A 183 1.73 -13.52 -9.90
CA TYR A 183 2.47 -12.30 -10.19
C TYR A 183 1.86 -11.59 -11.41
N ASN A 184 1.84 -10.25 -11.44
CA ASN A 184 1.57 -9.42 -12.61
C ASN A 184 1.80 -7.94 -12.24
N HIS A 185 1.62 -7.04 -13.20
CA HIS A 185 1.78 -5.60 -13.04
C HIS A 185 0.90 -4.97 -11.94
N ARG A 186 -0.22 -5.61 -11.59
CA ARG A 186 -1.14 -5.19 -10.52
C ARG A 186 -0.89 -5.89 -9.20
N VAL A 187 0.12 -6.76 -9.10
CA VAL A 187 0.37 -7.56 -7.89
C VAL A 187 0.56 -6.67 -6.67
N HIS A 188 1.21 -5.52 -6.82
CA HIS A 188 1.38 -4.58 -5.73
C HIS A 188 0.06 -3.96 -5.25
N ASP A 189 -0.90 -3.75 -6.16
CA ASP A 189 -2.25 -3.31 -5.79
C ASP A 189 -2.98 -4.42 -5.04
N VAL A 190 -2.88 -5.67 -5.54
CA VAL A 190 -3.47 -6.85 -4.89
C VAL A 190 -2.93 -7.02 -3.47
N LEU A 191 -1.62 -6.91 -3.27
CA LEU A 191 -0.97 -7.03 -1.95
C LEU A 191 -1.39 -5.93 -0.98
N ASN A 192 -1.79 -4.77 -1.50
CA ASN A 192 -2.33 -3.66 -0.72
C ASN A 192 -3.86 -3.76 -0.51
N THR A 193 -4.52 -4.79 -1.05
CA THR A 193 -5.98 -5.01 -0.95
C THR A 193 -6.33 -6.32 -0.22
N ASP A 194 -7.63 -6.58 -0.10
CA ASP A 194 -8.17 -7.81 0.47
C ASP A 194 -8.17 -8.91 -0.60
N ASP A 195 -7.21 -9.83 -0.50
CA ASP A 195 -7.15 -11.02 -1.34
C ASP A 195 -7.56 -12.30 -0.59
N GLY A 196 -8.22 -12.16 0.57
CA GLY A 196 -8.64 -13.28 1.41
C GLY A 196 -7.53 -13.93 2.25
N ARG A 197 -6.24 -13.81 1.87
CA ARG A 197 -5.16 -14.55 2.53
C ARG A 197 -4.80 -13.96 3.90
N PRO A 198 -4.63 -14.77 4.95
CA PRO A 198 -4.23 -14.28 6.27
C PRO A 198 -2.83 -13.65 6.28
N ILE A 199 -1.87 -14.23 5.56
CA ILE A 199 -0.48 -13.74 5.46
C ILE A 199 -0.10 -13.71 3.98
N ASP A 200 0.60 -12.66 3.54
CA ASP A 200 1.02 -12.47 2.13
C ASP A 200 2.32 -13.19 1.75
N VAL A 201 3.17 -13.48 2.73
CA VAL A 201 4.47 -14.14 2.53
C VAL A 201 4.44 -15.62 2.91
N ASP A 202 5.31 -16.39 2.27
CA ASP A 202 5.54 -17.80 2.57
C ASP A 202 7.00 -18.20 2.35
N VAL A 203 7.36 -19.43 2.73
CA VAL A 203 8.69 -19.98 2.46
C VAL A 203 8.80 -20.33 0.97
N CYS A 204 9.74 -19.70 0.27
CA CYS A 204 10.02 -20.04 -1.13
C CYS A 204 10.59 -21.47 -1.22
N PRO A 205 10.02 -22.38 -2.04
CA PRO A 205 10.53 -23.75 -2.13
C PRO A 205 11.95 -23.84 -2.75
N LEU A 206 12.34 -22.85 -3.56
CA LEU A 206 13.62 -22.83 -4.26
C LEU A 206 14.77 -22.26 -3.41
N CYS A 207 14.55 -21.11 -2.76
CA CYS A 207 15.60 -20.44 -1.95
C CYS A 207 15.40 -20.50 -0.45
N ARG A 208 14.31 -21.12 0.03
CA ARG A 208 13.96 -21.33 1.46
C ARG A 208 13.83 -20.06 2.30
N ASN A 209 13.82 -18.89 1.67
CA ASN A 209 13.61 -17.60 2.31
C ASN A 209 12.12 -17.26 2.41
N VAL A 210 11.73 -16.54 3.46
CA VAL A 210 10.38 -15.98 3.59
C VAL A 210 10.22 -14.79 2.65
N ARG A 211 9.35 -14.93 1.64
CA ARG A 211 9.12 -13.92 0.58
C ARG A 211 7.68 -13.98 0.12
N LEU A 212 7.29 -13.04 -0.74
CA LEU A 212 6.13 -13.26 -1.59
C LEU A 212 6.42 -14.48 -2.48
N VAL A 213 5.55 -15.49 -2.42
CA VAL A 213 5.65 -16.69 -3.23
C VAL A 213 4.47 -16.72 -4.18
N PHE A 214 4.77 -16.96 -5.45
CA PHE A 214 3.81 -16.92 -6.54
C PHE A 214 3.67 -18.30 -7.16
N ASP A 215 2.45 -18.63 -7.56
CA ASP A 215 2.11 -19.75 -8.40
C ASP A 215 2.12 -19.33 -9.87
N CYS A 216 2.28 -20.29 -10.78
CA CYS A 216 2.21 -20.01 -12.21
C CYS A 216 0.76 -19.92 -12.70
N THR A 217 0.48 -18.97 -13.60
CA THR A 217 -0.83 -18.85 -14.25
C THR A 217 -1.05 -19.87 -15.36
N ARG A 218 0.03 -20.39 -15.99
CA ARG A 218 -0.05 -21.43 -17.03
C ARG A 218 -0.60 -22.73 -16.44
N LYS A 219 -1.56 -23.35 -17.13
CA LYS A 219 -2.19 -24.61 -16.68
C LYS A 219 -1.20 -25.77 -16.73
N ASP A 220 -0.46 -25.86 -17.83
CA ASP A 220 0.55 -26.91 -18.05
C ASP A 220 1.60 -26.92 -16.93
N CYS A 221 2.00 -25.74 -16.43
CA CYS A 221 2.92 -25.64 -15.28
C CYS A 221 2.33 -26.14 -13.95
N ARG A 222 1.00 -26.14 -13.81
CA ARG A 222 0.29 -26.56 -12.57
C ARG A 222 -0.11 -28.03 -12.58
N GLU A 223 -0.23 -28.64 -13.76
CA GLU A 223 -0.70 -30.03 -13.93
C GLU A 223 0.45 -31.05 -13.94
N VAL A 224 1.71 -30.61 -14.06
CA VAL A 224 2.88 -31.50 -14.03
C VAL A 224 3.19 -31.93 -12.58
N GLN A 225 3.04 -33.24 -12.30
CA GLN A 225 3.20 -33.86 -10.98
C GLN A 225 4.57 -33.59 -10.31
N ASP A 226 5.65 -33.46 -11.09
CA ASP A 226 7.01 -33.14 -10.60
C ASP A 226 7.44 -31.68 -10.83
N GLY A 227 6.57 -30.85 -11.46
CA GLY A 227 6.87 -29.49 -11.92
C GLY A 227 6.20 -28.38 -11.09
N TRP A 228 5.17 -28.71 -10.30
CA TRP A 228 4.48 -27.73 -9.43
C TRP A 228 5.47 -27.04 -8.46
N SER A 229 6.41 -27.80 -7.89
CA SER A 229 7.46 -27.29 -6.99
C SER A 229 8.49 -26.40 -7.69
N GLN A 230 8.65 -26.53 -9.01
CA GLN A 230 9.58 -25.74 -9.83
C GLN A 230 8.95 -24.41 -10.26
N CYS A 231 7.65 -24.40 -10.54
CA CYS A 231 6.92 -23.22 -11.00
C CYS A 231 6.30 -22.39 -9.88
N ARG A 232 6.42 -22.83 -8.61
CA ARG A 232 6.06 -22.06 -7.42
C ARG A 232 7.32 -21.45 -6.82
N GLY A 233 7.37 -20.14 -6.65
CA GLY A 233 8.58 -19.48 -6.18
C GLY A 233 8.45 -17.99 -5.97
N CYS A 234 9.45 -17.40 -5.33
CA CYS A 234 9.50 -15.96 -5.18
C CYS A 234 9.95 -15.27 -6.48
N PHE A 235 9.72 -13.96 -6.55
CA PHE A 235 10.08 -13.11 -7.70
C PHE A 235 11.56 -13.21 -8.13
N TYR A 236 12.47 -13.58 -7.22
CA TYR A 236 13.90 -13.73 -7.53
C TYR A 236 14.29 -15.12 -8.05
N CYS A 237 13.49 -16.15 -7.78
CA CYS A 237 13.82 -17.52 -8.13
C CYS A 237 13.14 -17.99 -9.40
N VAL A 238 12.01 -17.39 -9.76
CA VAL A 238 11.23 -17.74 -10.95
C VAL A 238 10.95 -16.46 -11.72
N ALA A 239 11.53 -16.35 -12.92
CA ALA A 239 11.21 -15.27 -13.84
C ALA A 239 9.76 -15.41 -14.31
N ARG A 240 9.02 -14.31 -14.33
CA ARG A 240 7.59 -14.30 -14.68
C ARG A 240 7.26 -13.14 -15.59
N CYS A 241 6.28 -13.38 -16.45
CA CYS A 241 5.70 -12.37 -17.31
C CYS A 241 4.97 -11.32 -16.46
N GLU A 242 5.36 -10.06 -16.61
CA GLU A 242 4.76 -8.90 -15.93
C GLU A 242 3.27 -8.73 -16.29
N THR A 243 2.84 -9.15 -17.48
CA THR A 243 1.44 -9.03 -17.89
C THR A 243 0.59 -10.20 -17.37
N CYS A 244 0.97 -11.45 -17.69
CA CYS A 244 0.12 -12.61 -17.45
C CYS A 244 0.51 -13.46 -16.24
N GLY A 245 1.66 -13.22 -15.60
CA GLY A 245 2.15 -13.98 -14.44
C GLY A 245 2.72 -15.38 -14.73
N GLY A 246 2.72 -15.79 -15.99
CA GLY A 246 3.26 -17.08 -16.41
C GLY A 246 4.77 -17.12 -16.20
N CYS A 247 5.31 -18.28 -15.82
CA CYS A 247 6.75 -18.51 -15.80
C CYS A 247 7.36 -18.23 -17.18
N ILE A 248 8.57 -17.68 -17.20
CA ILE A 248 9.38 -17.48 -18.41
C ILE A 248 10.59 -18.38 -18.29
N ASP A 249 10.87 -19.15 -19.34
CA ASP A 249 12.02 -20.04 -19.39
C ASP A 249 13.31 -19.24 -19.64
N LEU A 250 14.46 -19.77 -19.21
CA LEU A 250 15.75 -19.06 -19.30
C LEU A 250 16.13 -18.67 -20.73
N GLU A 251 15.74 -19.48 -21.72
CA GLU A 251 15.97 -19.22 -23.14
C GLU A 251 15.15 -18.01 -23.64
N GLU A 252 13.88 -17.92 -23.21
CA GLU A 252 12.97 -16.84 -23.57
C GLU A 252 13.39 -15.49 -22.95
N LEU A 253 14.03 -15.53 -21.78
CA LEU A 253 14.45 -14.35 -21.02
C LEU A 253 15.41 -13.41 -21.79
N GLY A 254 16.24 -13.97 -22.67
CA GLY A 254 17.17 -13.20 -23.51
C GLY A 254 16.51 -12.47 -24.67
N GLU A 255 15.38 -12.98 -25.15
CA GLU A 255 14.68 -12.49 -26.35
C GLU A 255 13.53 -11.54 -26.00
N THR A 256 12.93 -11.69 -24.83
CA THR A 256 11.74 -10.92 -24.41
C THR A 256 12.04 -9.72 -23.51
N GLY A 257 13.30 -9.26 -23.49
CA GLY A 257 13.70 -8.10 -22.70
C GLY A 257 12.88 -6.84 -23.02
N LEU A 258 12.48 -6.11 -21.99
CA LEU A 258 11.73 -4.87 -22.12
C LEU A 258 12.63 -3.66 -22.00
N ALA A 259 12.16 -2.52 -22.52
CA ALA A 259 12.81 -1.22 -22.34
C ALA A 259 12.77 -0.70 -20.88
N CYS A 260 12.05 -1.39 -19.98
CA CYS A 260 11.96 -1.05 -18.55
C CYS A 260 12.60 -2.10 -17.62
N SER A 261 13.46 -2.98 -18.14
CA SER A 261 14.14 -4.05 -17.37
C SER A 261 13.21 -5.08 -16.69
N ASP A 262 11.93 -5.10 -17.07
CA ASP A 262 10.98 -6.16 -16.73
C ASP A 262 11.05 -7.31 -17.76
N PHE A 263 10.27 -8.38 -17.54
CA PHE A 263 10.18 -9.52 -18.45
C PHE A 263 8.74 -9.80 -18.89
N LEU A 264 8.57 -10.18 -20.14
CA LEU A 264 7.30 -10.68 -20.68
C LEU A 264 7.52 -12.04 -21.32
N CYS A 265 6.48 -12.87 -21.39
CA CYS A 265 6.52 -13.98 -22.32
C CYS A 265 6.28 -13.48 -23.75
N MET A 266 6.71 -14.24 -24.76
CA MET A 266 6.59 -13.96 -26.18
C MET A 266 5.16 -13.61 -26.58
N ASP A 267 4.17 -14.35 -26.08
CA ASP A 267 2.76 -14.07 -26.36
C ASP A 267 2.30 -12.68 -25.90
N CYS A 268 2.83 -12.19 -24.78
CA CYS A 268 2.51 -10.86 -24.27
C CYS A 268 3.38 -9.81 -24.96
N TRP A 269 4.64 -10.12 -25.21
CA TRP A 269 5.60 -9.25 -25.89
C TRP A 269 5.15 -8.90 -27.31
N LEU A 270 4.61 -9.86 -28.06
CA LEU A 270 4.12 -9.66 -29.44
C LEU A 270 2.91 -8.71 -29.53
N LYS A 271 2.15 -8.54 -28.45
CA LYS A 271 0.93 -7.72 -28.42
C LYS A 271 1.20 -6.24 -28.16
N LEU A 272 2.42 -5.89 -27.74
CA LEU A 272 2.73 -4.53 -27.30
C LEU A 272 3.40 -3.73 -28.43
N PRO A 273 3.12 -2.41 -28.52
CA PRO A 273 3.88 -1.50 -29.37
C PRO A 273 5.37 -1.53 -29.00
N LYS A 274 6.25 -1.46 -29.99
CA LYS A 274 7.70 -1.59 -29.83
C LYS A 274 8.41 -0.30 -30.19
N CYS A 275 9.53 -0.04 -29.51
CA CYS A 275 10.45 1.02 -29.86
C CYS A 275 10.93 0.82 -31.31
N CYS A 276 10.90 1.88 -32.13
CA CYS A 276 11.34 1.79 -33.53
C CYS A 276 12.85 1.52 -33.68
N THR A 277 13.65 1.78 -32.65
CA THR A 277 15.10 1.63 -32.68
C THR A 277 15.57 0.27 -32.15
N CYS A 278 15.17 -0.10 -30.93
CA CYS A 278 15.62 -1.36 -30.31
C CYS A 278 14.60 -2.50 -30.42
N ASN A 279 13.44 -2.27 -31.01
CA ASN A 279 12.35 -3.25 -31.15
C ASN A 279 11.83 -3.80 -29.81
N ARG A 280 12.07 -3.12 -28.67
CA ARG A 280 11.58 -3.53 -27.34
C ARG A 280 10.33 -2.75 -26.92
N PRO A 281 9.33 -3.41 -26.30
CA PRO A 281 8.18 -2.73 -25.71
C PRO A 281 8.46 -2.26 -24.27
N TYR A 282 7.59 -1.38 -23.78
CA TYR A 282 7.42 -1.14 -22.34
C TYR A 282 6.30 -2.03 -21.79
N CYS A 283 6.42 -2.51 -20.55
CA CYS A 283 5.35 -3.27 -19.89
C CYS A 283 4.14 -2.35 -19.67
N GLU A 284 3.00 -2.94 -19.32
CA GLU A 284 1.78 -2.16 -19.06
C GLU A 284 1.97 -1.14 -17.93
N ARG A 285 2.73 -1.50 -16.89
CA ARG A 285 3.04 -0.61 -15.76
C ARG A 285 3.80 0.65 -16.18
N HIS A 286 4.67 0.53 -17.18
CA HIS A 286 5.51 1.60 -17.69
C HIS A 286 5.03 2.11 -19.05
N SER A 287 3.76 1.86 -19.39
CA SER A 287 3.16 2.28 -20.66
C SER A 287 3.14 3.80 -20.84
N ASN A 288 3.12 4.55 -19.74
CA ASN A 288 3.19 6.00 -19.71
C ASN A 288 4.58 6.56 -20.10
N LEU A 289 5.64 5.73 -20.14
CA LEU A 289 6.98 6.13 -20.61
C LEU A 289 7.10 6.12 -22.14
N LYS A 290 6.03 5.75 -22.86
CA LYS A 290 5.92 5.87 -24.31
C LYS A 290 5.68 7.33 -24.68
N ASP A 291 6.64 8.21 -24.42
CA ASP A 291 6.57 9.60 -24.87
C ASP A 291 6.54 9.64 -26.41
N ASN A 292 5.77 10.57 -26.98
CA ASN A 292 5.70 10.82 -28.42
C ASN A 292 5.21 9.64 -29.29
N LEU A 293 4.12 8.98 -28.87
CA LEU A 293 3.39 8.07 -29.76
C LEU A 293 2.94 8.82 -31.02
N SER A 294 3.54 8.47 -32.15
CA SER A 294 3.10 8.91 -33.47
C SER A 294 1.65 8.47 -33.71
N PRO A 295 0.88 9.12 -34.60
CA PRO A 295 -0.45 8.63 -34.99
C PRO A 295 -0.45 7.19 -35.53
N SER A 296 0.70 6.72 -36.00
CA SER A 296 0.99 5.35 -36.45
C SER A 296 1.35 4.36 -35.32
N GLY A 297 1.33 4.79 -34.05
CA GLY A 297 1.65 3.94 -32.88
C GLY A 297 3.14 3.68 -32.65
N GLN A 298 4.02 4.43 -33.34
CA GLN A 298 5.47 4.33 -33.18
C GLN A 298 5.98 5.24 -32.05
N PHE A 299 6.96 4.76 -31.28
CA PHE A 299 7.66 5.54 -30.27
C PHE A 299 9.15 5.15 -30.23
N THR A 300 9.98 5.98 -29.64
CA THR A 300 11.38 5.68 -29.32
C THR A 300 11.51 5.58 -27.81
N CYS A 301 12.12 4.51 -27.29
CA CYS A 301 12.28 4.36 -25.84
C CYS A 301 13.35 5.33 -25.29
N GLN A 302 13.26 5.60 -23.98
CA GLN A 302 14.17 6.54 -23.31
C GLN A 302 15.65 6.15 -23.41
N GLU A 303 15.97 4.85 -23.38
CA GLU A 303 17.36 4.38 -23.58
C GLU A 303 17.89 4.71 -24.98
N CYS A 304 17.08 4.50 -26.02
CA CYS A 304 17.48 4.83 -27.39
C CYS A 304 17.56 6.34 -27.62
N MET A 305 16.67 7.12 -27.00
CA MET A 305 16.76 8.59 -27.03
C MET A 305 18.04 9.10 -26.34
N ALA A 306 18.34 8.59 -25.15
CA ALA A 306 19.54 8.96 -24.41
C ALA A 306 20.82 8.59 -25.19
N PHE A 307 20.83 7.41 -25.81
CA PHE A 307 21.94 6.98 -26.66
C PHE A 307 22.12 7.91 -27.86
N ALA A 308 21.05 8.29 -28.56
CA ALA A 308 21.13 9.23 -29.69
C ALA A 308 21.73 10.59 -29.26
N THR A 309 21.28 11.15 -28.14
CA THR A 309 21.80 12.44 -27.64
C THR A 309 23.27 12.40 -27.22
N LEU A 310 23.76 11.25 -26.75
CA LEU A 310 25.18 11.07 -26.42
C LEU A 310 26.04 11.10 -27.69
N PHE A 311 25.59 10.48 -28.79
CA PHE A 311 26.30 10.51 -30.06
C PHE A 311 26.34 11.92 -30.66
N GLU A 312 25.22 12.64 -30.64
CA GLU A 312 25.16 14.04 -31.12
C GLU A 312 26.13 14.95 -30.35
N SER A 313 26.22 14.78 -29.01
CA SER A 313 27.16 15.55 -28.19
C SER A 313 28.65 15.22 -28.42
N MET A 314 28.95 14.04 -28.96
CA MET A 314 30.31 13.65 -29.33
C MET A 314 30.71 14.15 -30.73
N GLU A 315 29.74 14.33 -31.63
CA GLU A 315 29.98 14.85 -32.98
C GLU A 315 30.10 16.38 -33.01
N GLU A 316 29.43 17.12 -32.11
CA GLU A 316 29.57 18.60 -31.99
C GLU A 316 30.86 19.05 -31.28
N GLY A 317 31.66 18.11 -30.76
CA GLY A 317 32.93 18.37 -30.07
C GLY A 317 34.19 18.34 -30.95
N TYR A 318 34.04 18.20 -32.28
CA TYR A 318 35.12 18.15 -33.26
C TYR A 318 35.10 19.32 -34.24
#